data_AF-A0A9D7G0P8-F1
#
_entry.id   AF-A0A9D7G0P8-F1
#
_cell.length_a   1.000
_cell.length_b   1.000
_cell.length_c   1.000
_cell.angle_alpha   90.00
_cell.angle_beta   90.00
_cell.angle_gamma   90.00
#
_symmetry.space_group_name_H-M   'P 1'
#
loop_
_entity.id
_entity.type
_entity.pdbx_description
1 polymer ?
#
loop_
_entity_poly.entity_id
_entity_poly.type
_entity_poly.pdbx_seq_one_letter_code
_entity_poly.pdbx_strand_id
1 'polypeptide(L)'
;MVTDAPEAPAIGQLYRDRADCENGFDELKNQWGLSGFTTQDINRCQTTARACALVYNWWSWYCRTANPSARMEAITSRPLLLAAVGTVANHAGQTTLYLTPLHGKVNTLKPLIANIRAALQHVKDTAEQFNVIDRWAVLLRYVSDKIAPALGPFRPPDVLAATG
;
A
#
# COMPACT_ATOMS: atom_id res chain seq x y z
N MET A 1 31.22 20.51 -18.65
CA MET A 1 31.12 20.88 -17.22
C MET A 1 30.20 22.09 -17.19
N VAL A 2 28.89 22.00 -16.93
CA VAL A 2 28.05 21.19 -16.04
C VAL A 2 26.80 20.76 -16.83
N THR A 3 26.46 19.48 -16.84
CA THR A 3 25.25 18.92 -17.45
C THR A 3 24.06 19.08 -16.50
N ASP A 4 22.96 19.65 -16.99
CA ASP A 4 21.57 19.42 -16.61
C ASP A 4 21.28 19.24 -15.10
N ALA A 5 21.54 20.27 -14.30
CA ALA A 5 20.92 20.34 -12.98
C ALA A 5 19.40 20.39 -13.16
N PRO A 6 18.61 19.51 -12.52
CA PRO A 6 17.16 19.62 -12.56
C PRO A 6 16.79 21.02 -12.09
N GLU A 7 15.91 21.68 -12.84
CA GLU A 7 15.37 22.99 -12.48
C GLU A 7 14.94 22.98 -11.00
N ALA A 8 15.29 24.01 -10.22
CA ALA A 8 15.14 24.05 -8.76
C ALA A 8 13.85 23.41 -8.18
N PRO A 9 12.65 23.55 -8.77
CA PRO A 9 11.45 22.83 -8.32
C PRO A 9 11.50 21.30 -8.47
N ALA A 10 12.15 20.76 -9.50
CA ALA A 10 12.33 19.32 -9.70
C ALA A 10 13.25 18.70 -8.64
N ILE A 11 14.36 19.38 -8.30
CA ILE A 11 15.19 18.99 -7.14
C ILE A 11 14.35 19.06 -5.85
N GLY A 12 13.57 20.13 -5.68
CA GLY A 12 12.69 20.29 -4.53
C GLY A 12 11.61 19.20 -4.41
N GLN A 13 11.16 18.60 -5.51
CA GLN A 13 10.24 17.46 -5.48
C GLN A 13 10.96 16.18 -5.04
N LEU A 14 12.14 15.89 -5.58
CA LEU A 14 12.93 14.71 -5.18
C LEU A 14 13.27 14.71 -3.68
N TYR A 15 13.60 15.88 -3.13
CA TYR A 15 13.82 16.02 -1.68
C TYR A 15 12.56 15.77 -0.85
N ARG A 16 11.38 16.17 -1.34
CA ARG A 16 10.10 15.89 -0.69
C ARG A 16 9.75 14.41 -0.74
N ASP A 17 9.95 13.75 -1.89
CA ASP A 17 9.70 12.32 -2.04
C ASP A 17 10.64 11.49 -1.16
N ARG A 18 11.90 11.92 -1.01
CA ARG A 18 12.86 11.32 -0.07
C ARG A 18 12.39 11.46 1.37
N ALA A 19 11.89 12.62 1.77
CA ALA A 19 11.36 12.84 3.11
C ALA A 19 10.11 11.97 3.37
N ASP A 20 9.24 11.78 2.37
CA ASP A 20 8.09 10.88 2.49
C ASP A 20 8.52 9.41 2.68
N CYS A 21 9.65 8.99 2.11
CA CYS A 21 10.24 7.67 2.36
C CYS A 21 10.66 7.48 3.83
N GLU A 22 11.10 8.54 4.53
CA GLU A 22 11.50 8.46 5.94
C GLU A 22 10.31 8.13 6.85
N ASN A 23 9.11 8.55 6.45
CA ASN A 23 7.87 8.29 7.20
C ASN A 23 7.64 6.79 7.41
N GLY A 24 7.94 5.95 6.42
CA GLY A 24 7.81 4.49 6.56
C GLY A 24 8.73 3.88 7.62
N PHE A 25 9.93 4.45 7.83
CA PHE A 25 10.83 4.00 8.89
C PHE A 25 10.37 4.47 10.26
N ASP A 26 9.82 5.67 10.36
CA ASP A 26 9.22 6.16 11.59
C ASP A 26 8.04 5.28 12.02
N GLU A 27 7.14 4.96 11.08
CA GLU A 27 6.02 4.06 11.33
C GLU A 27 6.48 2.69 11.84
N LEU A 28 7.48 2.09 11.20
CA LEU A 28 8.01 0.79 11.62
C LEU A 28 8.48 0.82 13.08
N LYS A 29 9.16 1.89 13.49
CA LYS A 29 9.66 2.07 14.85
C LYS A 29 8.51 2.35 15.84
N ASN A 30 7.68 3.33 15.55
CA ASN A 30 6.75 3.91 16.53
C ASN A 30 5.35 3.27 16.50
N GLN A 31 4.91 2.74 15.36
CA GLN A 31 3.54 2.21 15.18
C GLN A 31 3.50 0.68 15.04
N TRP A 32 4.60 0.06 14.59
CA TRP A 32 4.73 -1.40 14.42
C TRP A 32 5.65 -2.06 15.45
N GLY A 33 6.20 -1.29 16.39
CA GLY A 33 6.92 -1.80 17.55
C GLY A 33 8.30 -2.37 17.24
N LEU A 34 8.89 -2.04 16.09
CA LEU A 34 10.23 -2.53 15.71
C LEU A 34 11.31 -2.09 16.71
N SER A 35 11.10 -0.97 17.43
CA SER A 35 11.98 -0.51 18.51
C SER A 35 11.72 -1.19 19.87
N GLY A 36 10.59 -1.90 20.03
CA GLY A 36 10.11 -2.41 21.32
C GLY A 36 10.60 -3.80 21.69
N PHE A 37 11.22 -4.55 20.77
CA PHE A 37 11.62 -5.94 20.98
C PHE A 37 13.13 -6.12 20.83
N THR A 38 13.86 -5.80 21.89
CA THR A 38 15.31 -6.07 21.99
C THR A 38 15.56 -7.05 23.13
N THR A 39 16.04 -8.25 22.80
CA THR A 39 16.50 -9.25 23.77
C THR A 39 18.00 -9.50 23.55
N GLN A 40 18.67 -10.16 24.51
CA GLN A 40 20.07 -10.58 24.35
C GLN A 40 20.24 -11.72 23.31
N ASP A 41 19.15 -12.30 22.81
CA ASP A 41 19.15 -13.37 21.81
C ASP A 41 18.78 -12.82 20.42
N ILE A 42 19.76 -12.83 19.51
CA ILE A 42 19.60 -12.30 18.15
C ILE A 42 18.53 -13.05 17.35
N ASN A 43 18.34 -14.35 17.58
CA ASN A 43 17.41 -15.16 16.79
C ASN A 43 15.96 -14.76 17.09
N ARG A 44 15.66 -14.46 18.36
CA ARG A 44 14.35 -13.96 18.78
C ARG A 44 14.08 -12.57 18.24
N CYS A 45 15.06 -11.68 18.31
CA CYS A 45 14.97 -10.35 17.74
C CYS A 45 14.69 -10.40 16.23
N GLN A 46 15.40 -11.24 15.48
CA GLN A 46 15.17 -11.42 14.04
C GLN A 46 13.77 -11.94 13.72
N THR A 47 13.28 -12.92 14.50
CA THR A 47 11.94 -13.49 14.30
C THR A 47 10.86 -12.42 14.48
N THR A 48 10.95 -11.63 15.55
CA THR A 48 10.01 -10.54 15.81
C THR A 48 10.12 -9.44 14.76
N ALA A 49 11.34 -9.04 14.37
CA ALA A 49 11.55 -8.04 13.33
C ALA A 49 10.94 -8.45 11.98
N ARG A 50 11.10 -9.74 11.59
CA ARG A 50 10.48 -10.30 10.38
C ARG A 50 8.96 -10.31 10.47
N ALA A 51 8.40 -10.67 11.63
CA ALA A 51 6.96 -10.63 11.85
C ALA A 51 6.42 -9.19 11.74
N CYS A 52 7.06 -8.21 12.37
CA CYS A 52 6.70 -6.80 12.26
C CYS A 52 6.75 -6.32 10.80
N ALA A 53 7.81 -6.65 10.06
CA ALA A 53 7.95 -6.29 8.65
C ALA A 53 6.84 -6.90 7.78
N LEU A 54 6.45 -8.16 8.06
CA LEU A 54 5.37 -8.84 7.34
C LEU A 54 4.01 -8.17 7.58
N VAL A 55 3.67 -7.86 8.84
CA VAL A 55 2.40 -7.19 9.16
C VAL A 55 2.37 -5.78 8.58
N TYR A 56 3.47 -5.02 8.68
CA TYR A 56 3.60 -3.72 8.02
C TYR A 56 3.38 -3.83 6.50
N ASN A 57 3.98 -4.83 5.85
CA ASN A 57 3.83 -5.03 4.41
C ASN A 57 2.36 -5.34 4.04
N TRP A 58 1.72 -6.29 4.73
CA TRP A 58 0.30 -6.60 4.50
C TRP A 58 -0.60 -5.40 4.71
N TRP A 59 -0.37 -4.63 5.78
CA TRP A 59 -1.13 -3.42 6.06
C TRP A 59 -0.94 -2.34 4.99
N SER A 60 0.30 -2.19 4.49
CA SER A 60 0.63 -1.24 3.43
C SER A 60 -0.12 -1.57 2.13
N TRP A 61 -0.13 -2.84 1.72
CA TRP A 61 -0.89 -3.29 0.56
C TRP A 61 -2.39 -3.12 0.76
N TYR A 62 -2.91 -3.45 1.94
CA TYR A 62 -4.31 -3.24 2.27
C TYR A 62 -4.73 -1.77 2.16
N CYS A 63 -3.95 -0.85 2.74
CA CYS A 63 -4.22 0.59 2.64
C CYS A 63 -4.12 1.11 1.21
N ARG A 64 -3.14 0.62 0.43
CA ARG A 64 -3.00 0.94 -0.99
C ARG A 64 -4.14 0.40 -1.86
N THR A 65 -4.74 -0.71 -1.45
CA THR A 65 -5.95 -1.24 -2.08
C THR A 65 -7.16 -0.36 -1.76
N ALA A 66 -7.22 0.20 -0.55
CA ALA A 66 -8.27 1.12 -0.10
C ALA A 66 -8.16 2.50 -0.78
N ASN A 67 -6.96 3.09 -0.80
CA ASN A 67 -6.65 4.37 -1.40
C ASN A 67 -5.43 4.24 -2.32
N PRO A 68 -5.62 4.02 -3.63
CA PRO A 68 -4.50 3.88 -4.57
C PRO A 68 -3.76 5.21 -4.76
N SER A 69 -4.45 6.35 -4.67
CA SER A 69 -3.92 7.67 -4.98
C SER A 69 -2.91 8.20 -3.96
N ALA A 70 -3.03 7.81 -2.68
CA ALA A 70 -2.16 8.31 -1.63
C ALA A 70 -1.84 7.24 -0.59
N ARG A 71 -0.65 7.34 0.01
CA ARG A 71 -0.27 6.54 1.18
C ARG A 71 -1.14 6.94 2.36
N MET A 72 -1.54 5.96 3.17
CA MET A 72 -2.23 6.21 4.44
C MET A 72 -1.34 5.76 5.58
N GLU A 73 -1.12 6.64 6.55
CA GLU A 73 -0.23 6.35 7.67
C GLU A 73 -0.90 5.44 8.69
N ALA A 74 -0.15 4.54 9.33
CA ALA A 74 -0.64 3.57 10.30
C ALA A 74 -1.41 4.22 11.46
N ILE A 75 -0.96 5.40 11.93
CA ILE A 75 -1.59 6.14 13.03
C ILE A 75 -3.02 6.61 12.69
N THR A 76 -3.29 6.92 11.42
CA THR A 76 -4.61 7.39 10.96
C THR A 76 -5.42 6.29 10.28
N SER A 77 -4.77 5.42 9.52
CA SER A 77 -5.39 4.38 8.71
C SER A 77 -5.97 3.26 9.56
N ARG A 78 -5.29 2.84 10.64
CA ARG A 78 -5.78 1.78 11.53
C ARG A 78 -7.08 2.16 12.22
N PRO A 79 -7.18 3.29 12.96
CA PRO A 79 -8.44 3.68 13.58
C PRO A 79 -9.51 4.00 12.54
N LEU A 80 -9.16 4.31 11.28
CA LEU A 80 -10.17 4.52 10.24
C LEU A 80 -10.71 3.19 9.69
N LEU A 81 -9.83 2.29 9.26
CA LEU A 81 -10.19 1.06 8.55
C LEU A 81 -10.62 -0.08 9.50
N LEU A 82 -10.23 -0.02 10.77
CA LEU A 82 -10.61 -0.98 11.80
C LEU A 82 -11.74 -0.48 12.72
N ALA A 83 -12.26 0.74 12.54
CA ALA A 83 -13.39 1.28 13.31
C ALA A 83 -14.77 0.81 12.80
N ALA A 84 -14.81 -0.31 12.09
CA ALA A 84 -16.05 -0.95 11.68
C ALA A 84 -16.16 -2.33 12.31
N VAL A 85 -17.33 -2.64 12.86
CA VAL A 85 -17.65 -4.00 13.33
C VAL A 85 -18.18 -4.78 12.14
N GLY A 86 -17.54 -5.90 11.82
CA GLY A 86 -17.96 -6.82 10.78
C GLY A 86 -18.84 -7.94 11.34
N THR A 87 -20.03 -8.12 10.79
CA THR A 87 -20.90 -9.27 11.07
C THR A 87 -21.04 -10.11 9.82
N VAL A 88 -20.69 -11.39 9.91
CA VAL A 88 -20.87 -12.35 8.83
C VAL A 88 -22.25 -12.99 8.95
N ALA A 89 -23.06 -12.90 7.91
CA ALA A 89 -24.32 -13.61 7.80
C ALA A 89 -24.24 -14.64 6.67
N ASN A 90 -24.67 -15.86 6.95
CA ASN A 90 -24.77 -16.92 5.96
C ASN A 90 -26.26 -17.21 5.71
N HIS A 91 -26.74 -16.93 4.51
CA HIS A 91 -28.12 -17.19 4.12
C HIS A 91 -28.17 -17.68 2.67
N ALA A 92 -28.98 -18.71 2.40
CA ALA A 92 -29.19 -19.26 1.05
C ALA A 92 -27.90 -19.59 0.27
N GLY A 93 -26.87 -20.12 0.96
CA GLY A 93 -25.58 -20.44 0.35
C GLY A 93 -24.68 -19.23 0.05
N GLN A 94 -25.11 -18.02 0.40
CA GLN A 94 -24.33 -16.79 0.26
C GLN A 94 -23.81 -16.31 1.61
N THR A 95 -22.50 -16.04 1.67
CA THR A 95 -21.85 -15.38 2.81
C THR A 95 -21.80 -13.88 2.54
N THR A 96 -22.46 -13.10 3.38
CA THR A 96 -22.48 -11.62 3.31
C THR A 96 -21.80 -11.03 4.54
N LEU A 97 -20.84 -10.12 4.33
CA LEU A 97 -20.19 -9.38 5.40
C LEU A 97 -20.84 -8.00 5.55
N TYR A 98 -21.54 -7.78 6.66
CA TYR A 98 -22.07 -6.48 7.05
C TYR A 98 -21.01 -5.71 7.81
N LEU A 99 -20.69 -4.50 7.38
CA LEU A 99 -19.74 -3.62 8.05
C LEU A 99 -20.50 -2.44 8.65
N THR A 100 -20.45 -2.32 9.98
CA THR A 100 -21.06 -1.23 10.73
C THR A 100 -19.97 -0.24 11.16
N PRO A 101 -19.73 0.85 10.39
CA PRO A 101 -18.76 1.88 10.77
C PRO A 101 -19.26 2.76 11.92
N LEU A 102 -18.31 3.32 12.69
CA LEU A 102 -18.65 4.44 13.58
C LEU A 102 -19.17 5.65 12.78
N HIS A 103 -20.26 6.25 13.29
CA HIS A 103 -21.11 7.24 12.61
C HIS A 103 -20.36 8.44 11.99
N GLY A 104 -19.19 8.82 12.54
CA GLY A 104 -18.47 10.04 12.13
C GLY A 104 -17.65 9.95 10.84
N LYS A 105 -17.36 8.77 10.28
CA LYS A 105 -16.48 8.63 9.08
C LYS A 105 -17.06 7.74 7.97
N VAL A 106 -18.36 7.50 7.99
CA VAL A 106 -19.05 6.59 7.05
C VAL A 106 -18.83 6.99 5.58
N ASN A 107 -18.92 8.28 5.28
CA ASN A 107 -18.78 8.79 3.91
C ASN A 107 -17.37 8.58 3.36
N THR A 108 -16.35 8.67 4.23
CA THR A 108 -14.96 8.38 3.86
C THR A 108 -14.69 6.88 3.78
N LEU A 109 -15.31 6.06 4.64
CA LEU A 109 -15.02 4.63 4.69
C LEU A 109 -15.66 3.85 3.54
N LYS A 110 -16.89 4.21 3.14
CA LYS A 110 -17.59 3.53 2.03
C LYS A 110 -16.77 3.38 0.74
N PRO A 111 -16.17 4.44 0.17
CA PRO A 111 -15.36 4.31 -1.05
C PRO A 111 -14.10 3.48 -0.83
N LEU A 112 -13.45 3.60 0.33
CA LEU A 112 -12.26 2.82 0.68
C LEU A 112 -12.56 1.32 0.71
N ILE A 113 -13.65 0.94 1.36
CA ILE A 113 -14.12 -0.45 1.43
C ILE A 113 -14.58 -0.96 0.06
N ALA A 114 -15.22 -0.10 -0.76
CA ALA A 114 -15.60 -0.47 -2.12
C ALA A 114 -14.37 -0.80 -2.99
N ASN A 115 -13.28 -0.05 -2.86
CA ASN A 115 -12.03 -0.33 -3.56
C ASN A 115 -11.40 -1.67 -3.13
N ILE A 116 -11.38 -1.94 -1.81
CA ILE A 116 -10.94 -3.23 -1.26
C ILE A 116 -11.78 -4.38 -1.83
N ARG A 117 -13.12 -4.22 -1.80
CA ARG A 117 -14.04 -5.22 -2.34
C ARG A 117 -13.77 -5.48 -3.82
N ALA A 118 -13.55 -4.43 -4.62
CA ALA A 118 -13.26 -4.57 -6.05
C ALA A 118 -11.97 -5.36 -6.30
N ALA A 119 -10.91 -5.13 -5.50
CA ALA A 119 -9.67 -5.88 -5.61
C ALA A 119 -9.86 -7.36 -5.25
N LEU A 120 -10.56 -7.65 -4.16
CA LEU A 120 -10.84 -9.03 -3.74
C LEU A 120 -11.73 -9.76 -4.75
N GLN A 121 -12.71 -9.06 -5.33
CA GLN A 121 -13.56 -9.60 -6.38
C GLN A 121 -12.74 -9.93 -7.63
N HIS A 122 -11.84 -9.04 -8.04
CA HIS A 122 -10.93 -9.30 -9.17
C HIS A 122 -10.06 -10.54 -8.94
N VAL A 123 -9.52 -10.72 -7.73
CA VAL A 123 -8.76 -11.93 -7.37
C VAL A 123 -9.66 -13.16 -7.45
N LYS A 124 -10.90 -13.10 -6.97
CA LYS A 124 -11.86 -14.20 -7.02
C LYS A 124 -12.22 -14.59 -8.46
N ASP A 125 -12.56 -13.62 -9.29
CA ASP A 125 -12.96 -13.86 -10.68
C ASP A 125 -11.79 -14.42 -11.51
N THR A 126 -10.57 -13.96 -11.23
CA THR A 126 -9.35 -14.50 -11.84
C THR A 126 -9.06 -15.90 -11.31
N ALA A 127 -9.25 -16.14 -9.99
CA ALA A 127 -9.01 -17.41 -9.31
C ALA A 127 -9.80 -18.59 -9.92
N GLU A 128 -10.96 -18.32 -10.53
CA GLU A 128 -11.81 -19.33 -11.16
C GLU A 128 -11.31 -19.75 -12.56
N GLN A 129 -10.38 -19.00 -13.17
CA GLN A 129 -9.93 -19.21 -14.56
C GLN A 129 -8.68 -20.09 -14.71
N PHE A 130 -7.89 -20.31 -13.65
CA PHE A 130 -6.68 -21.12 -13.73
C PHE A 130 -6.51 -22.08 -12.54
N ASN A 131 -6.05 -23.30 -12.81
CA ASN A 131 -5.86 -24.37 -11.82
C ASN A 131 -4.74 -24.11 -10.79
N VAL A 132 -3.80 -23.20 -11.07
CA VAL A 132 -2.68 -22.84 -10.18
C VAL A 132 -2.52 -21.32 -10.19
N ILE A 133 -3.24 -20.63 -9.31
CA ILE A 133 -3.16 -19.17 -9.21
C ILE A 133 -2.48 -18.79 -7.91
N ASP A 134 -1.39 -18.04 -8.05
CA ASP A 134 -0.85 -17.24 -6.97
C ASP A 134 -1.77 -16.02 -6.76
N ARG A 135 -2.74 -16.19 -5.86
CA ARG A 135 -3.72 -15.16 -5.48
C ARG A 135 -3.04 -13.88 -4.99
N TRP A 136 -1.86 -14.02 -4.38
CA TRP A 136 -1.08 -12.89 -3.90
C TRP A 136 -0.49 -12.11 -5.06
N ALA A 137 0.12 -12.79 -6.04
CA ALA A 137 0.64 -12.15 -7.24
C ALA A 137 -0.45 -11.39 -8.03
N VAL A 138 -1.66 -11.96 -8.14
CA VAL A 138 -2.80 -11.29 -8.80
C VAL A 138 -3.22 -10.03 -8.05
N LEU A 139 -3.35 -10.10 -6.73
CA LEU A 139 -3.69 -8.94 -5.91
C LEU A 139 -2.61 -7.85 -6.03
N LEU A 140 -1.34 -8.22 -5.90
CA LEU A 140 -0.23 -7.30 -6.00
C LEU A 140 -0.17 -6.61 -7.36
N ARG A 141 -0.41 -7.34 -8.45
CA ARG A 141 -0.44 -6.77 -9.78
C ARG A 141 -1.59 -5.78 -9.95
N TYR A 142 -2.80 -6.15 -9.54
CA TYR A 142 -3.96 -5.26 -9.57
C TYR A 142 -3.72 -3.96 -8.80
N VAL A 143 -3.12 -4.04 -7.61
CA VAL A 143 -2.83 -2.87 -6.79
C VAL A 143 -1.69 -2.04 -7.40
N SER A 144 -0.65 -2.70 -7.92
CA SER A 144 0.48 -2.04 -8.58
C SER A 144 0.05 -1.28 -9.82
N ASP A 145 -0.81 -1.85 -10.66
CA ASP A 145 -1.35 -1.21 -11.88
C ASP A 145 -2.17 0.06 -11.55
N LYS A 146 -2.70 0.17 -10.32
CA LYS A 146 -3.44 1.37 -9.86
C LYS A 146 -2.57 2.44 -9.21
N ILE A 147 -1.35 2.11 -8.79
CA ILE A 147 -0.46 3.02 -8.05
C ILE A 147 0.68 3.49 -8.94
N ALA A 148 1.24 2.57 -9.73
CA ALA A 148 2.33 2.89 -10.62
C ALA A 148 1.81 3.82 -11.72
N PRO A 149 2.48 4.96 -11.98
CA PRO A 149 2.21 5.70 -13.20
C PRO A 149 2.45 4.76 -14.38
N ALA A 150 1.57 4.80 -15.39
CA ALA A 150 1.84 4.14 -16.66
C ALA A 150 3.15 4.72 -17.19
N LEU A 151 4.24 3.96 -17.05
CA LEU A 151 5.52 4.36 -17.62
C LEU A 151 5.32 4.36 -19.13
N GLY A 152 5.28 5.56 -19.71
CA GLY A 152 5.35 5.71 -21.16
C GLY A 152 6.62 5.05 -21.69
N PRO A 153 6.70 4.77 -23.00
CA PRO A 153 7.93 4.28 -23.60
C PRO A 153 9.09 5.21 -23.22
N PHE A 154 10.21 4.61 -22.82
CA PHE A 154 11.44 5.34 -22.50
C PHE A 154 11.75 6.29 -23.65
N ARG A 155 11.69 7.59 -23.38
CA ARG A 155 12.07 8.62 -24.34
C ARG A 155 13.54 8.95 -24.08
N PRO A 156 14.47 8.60 -24.98
CA PRO A 156 15.84 9.05 -24.84
C PRO A 156 15.85 10.59 -24.81
N PRO A 157 16.71 11.22 -23.99
CA PRO A 157 16.84 12.67 -23.99
C PRO A 157 17.18 13.17 -25.40
N ASP A 158 16.58 14.29 -25.80
CA ASP A 158 16.80 14.88 -27.12
C ASP A 158 18.31 15.14 -27.31
N VAL A 159 18.89 14.49 -28.32
CA VAL A 159 20.30 14.65 -28.66
C VAL A 159 20.48 16.07 -29.19
N LEU A 160 21.16 16.93 -28.42
CA LEU A 160 21.51 18.27 -28.86
C LEU A 160 22.29 18.18 -30.17
N ALA A 161 21.82 18.89 -31.21
CA ALA A 161 22.52 18.98 -32.48
C ALA A 161 23.94 19.50 -32.24
N ALA A 162 24.93 18.79 -32.79
CA ALA A 162 26.32 19.18 -32.71
C ALA A 162 26.48 20.56 -33.38
N THR A 163 26.68 21.60 -32.58
CA THR A 163 27.16 22.89 -33.05
C THR A 163 28.64 22.73 -33.37
N GLY A 164 28.96 22.73 -34.67
CA GLY A 164 30.32 22.93 -35.18
C GLY A 164 30.76 24.38 -35.11
#